data_AF-A0A7V3T6X4-F1
#
_entry.id   AF-A0A7V3T6X4-F1
#
_cell.length_a   1.000
_cell.length_b   1.000
_cell.length_c   1.000
_cell.angle_alpha   90.00
_cell.angle_beta   90.00
_cell.angle_gamma   90.00
#
_symmetry.space_group_name_H-M   'P 1'
#
loop_
_entity.id
_entity.type
_entity.pdbx_description
1 polymer ?
#
loop_
_entity_poly.entity_id
_entity_poly.type
_entity_poly.pdbx_seq_one_letter_code
_entity_poly.pdbx_strand_id
1 'polypeptide(L)'
;MTATLGLACGRPACGAGIDWYRWRGPDCNGISRESGWLTNWPDAGPPVLWKAQVGQGYSSVTISQGRLYTMGVVGGDDKLRGGQETVWCL
;
A
#
# COMPACT_ATOMS: atom_id res chain seq x y z
N MET A 1 10.19 39.92 21.68
CA MET A 1 10.17 38.46 21.85
C MET A 1 8.99 37.91 21.06
N THR A 2 9.22 37.44 19.84
CA THR A 2 8.20 36.82 18.99
C THR A 2 8.26 35.31 19.18
N ALA A 3 7.20 34.73 19.74
CA ALA A 3 7.07 33.29 19.89
C ALA A 3 6.42 32.71 18.63
N THR A 4 7.18 31.92 17.86
CA THR A 4 6.66 31.18 16.70
C THR A 4 6.01 29.90 17.21
N LEU A 5 4.68 29.81 17.14
CA LEU A 5 3.96 28.59 17.43
C LEU A 5 4.11 27.63 16.23
N GLY A 6 5.05 26.69 16.33
CA GLY A 6 5.23 25.65 15.33
C GLY A 6 4.10 24.63 15.40
N LEU A 7 3.24 24.60 14.39
CA LEU A 7 2.25 23.53 14.22
C LEU A 7 3.01 22.25 13.84
N ALA A 8 3.34 21.42 14.84
CA ALA A 8 3.81 20.07 14.58
C ALA A 8 2.61 19.25 14.10
N CYS A 9 2.53 19.04 12.78
CA CYS A 9 1.61 18.09 12.19
C CYS A 9 2.09 16.69 12.60
N GLY A 10 1.61 16.20 13.74
CA GLY A 10 1.90 14.86 14.22
C GLY A 10 1.44 13.87 13.16
N ARG A 11 2.39 13.25 12.44
CA ARG A 11 2.09 12.10 11.59
C ARG A 11 1.42 11.07 12.50
N PRO A 12 0.16 10.67 12.24
CA PRO A 12 -0.42 9.58 12.99
C PRO A 12 0.55 8.40 12.86
N ALA A 13 0.93 7.82 14.00
CA ALA A 13 1.78 6.65 14.04
C ALA A 13 1.08 5.55 13.25
N CYS A 14 1.48 5.39 11.98
CA CYS A 14 1.16 4.21 11.22
C CYS A 14 1.65 3.05 12.08
N GLY A 15 0.77 2.08 12.36
CA GLY A 15 1.11 0.93 13.19
C GLY A 15 2.47 0.38 12.79
N ALA A 16 3.27 -0.01 13.79
CA ALA A 16 4.63 -0.50 13.60
C ALA A 16 4.65 -1.87 12.89
N GLY A 17 4.17 -1.91 11.66
CA GLY A 17 4.37 -3.00 10.73
C GLY A 17 5.80 -2.97 10.21
N ILE A 18 6.30 -4.14 9.81
CA ILE A 18 7.65 -4.26 9.26
C ILE A 18 7.60 -3.86 7.79
N ASP A 19 8.34 -2.82 7.42
CA ASP A 19 8.41 -2.33 6.04
C ASP A 19 9.03 -3.38 5.09
N TRP A 20 8.44 -3.51 3.90
CA TRP A 20 8.82 -4.50 2.89
C TRP A 20 9.60 -3.89 1.71
N TYR A 21 10.70 -3.21 2.01
CA TYR A 21 11.44 -2.40 1.02
C TYR A 21 12.22 -3.18 -0.05
N ARG A 22 12.26 -4.52 0.01
CA ARG A 22 13.00 -5.37 -0.93
C ARG A 22 12.30 -6.71 -1.16
N TRP A 23 12.67 -7.41 -2.24
CA TRP A 23 12.18 -8.75 -2.54
C TRP A 23 12.38 -9.70 -1.35
N ARG A 24 11.30 -10.38 -0.95
CA ARG A 24 11.24 -11.29 0.21
C ARG A 24 11.46 -10.62 1.58
N GLY A 25 11.30 -9.31 1.67
CA GLY A 25 11.28 -8.59 2.94
C GLY A 25 12.68 -8.30 3.50
N PRO A 26 12.77 -7.68 4.68
CA PRO A 26 14.06 -7.26 5.26
C PRO A 26 15.04 -8.43 5.43
N ASP A 27 14.54 -9.61 5.81
CA ASP A 27 15.33 -10.83 6.03
C ASP A 27 15.51 -11.68 4.75
N CYS A 28 14.93 -11.27 3.61
CA CYS A 28 14.97 -11.99 2.33
C CYS A 28 14.40 -13.43 2.37
N ASN A 29 13.59 -13.76 3.38
CA ASN A 29 13.02 -15.10 3.57
C ASN A 29 11.57 -15.21 3.09
N GLY A 30 10.86 -14.08 2.90
CA GLY A 30 9.47 -14.04 2.47
C GLY A 30 8.45 -14.31 3.58
N ILE A 31 8.84 -14.13 4.84
CA ILE A 31 7.99 -14.42 6.01
C ILE A 31 7.57 -13.11 6.68
N SER A 32 6.27 -12.90 6.89
CA SER A 32 5.77 -11.79 7.71
C SER A 32 5.76 -12.20 9.18
N ARG A 33 6.23 -11.30 10.05
CA ARG A 33 6.21 -11.47 11.52
C ARG A 33 5.01 -10.82 12.19
N GLU A 34 4.18 -10.13 11.41
CA GLU A 34 2.96 -9.51 11.90
C GLU A 34 2.02 -10.61 12.45
N SER A 35 1.24 -10.26 13.48
CA SER A 35 0.38 -11.17 14.24
C SER A 35 -0.92 -10.48 14.65
N GLY A 36 -1.83 -11.19 15.32
CA GLY A 36 -3.13 -10.63 15.72
C GLY A 36 -4.12 -10.47 14.57
N TRP A 37 -3.90 -11.19 13.47
CA TRP A 37 -4.78 -11.19 12.31
C TRP A 37 -6.14 -11.78 12.64
N LEU A 38 -7.19 -11.19 12.06
CA LEU A 38 -8.51 -11.78 12.06
C LEU A 38 -8.55 -12.92 11.02
N THR A 39 -8.62 -14.16 11.47
CA THR A 39 -8.78 -15.34 10.59
C THR A 39 -10.24 -15.75 10.40
N ASN A 40 -11.11 -15.37 11.34
CA ASN A 40 -12.55 -15.61 11.28
C ASN A 40 -13.25 -14.29 10.97
N TRP A 41 -13.76 -14.17 9.76
CA TRP A 41 -14.48 -12.98 9.31
C TRP A 41 -15.98 -13.15 9.56
N PRO A 42 -16.72 -12.06 9.83
CA PRO A 42 -18.17 -12.12 9.81
C PRO A 42 -18.67 -12.48 8.40
N ASP A 43 -19.90 -12.98 8.27
CA ASP A 43 -20.47 -13.39 6.97
C ASP A 43 -20.47 -12.27 5.93
N ALA A 44 -20.62 -11.01 6.38
CA ALA A 44 -20.56 -9.83 5.53
C ALA A 44 -19.13 -9.42 5.12
N GLY A 45 -18.10 -10.04 5.69
CA GLY A 45 -16.69 -9.67 5.54
C GLY A 45 -16.28 -8.40 6.30
N PRO A 46 -14.98 -8.06 6.30
CA PRO A 46 -14.48 -6.82 6.85
C PRO A 46 -14.98 -5.63 6.02
N PRO A 47 -15.19 -4.47 6.65
CA PRO A 47 -15.62 -3.28 5.93
C PRO A 47 -14.55 -2.84 4.93
N VAL A 48 -14.98 -2.48 3.71
CA VAL A 48 -14.09 -1.89 2.71
C VAL A 48 -13.88 -0.42 3.04
N LEU A 49 -12.65 -0.06 3.42
CA LEU A 49 -12.31 1.32 3.79
C LEU A 49 -12.19 2.25 2.57
N TRP A 50 -11.64 1.75 1.47
CA TRP A 50 -11.45 2.51 0.23
C TRP A 50 -11.28 1.58 -0.98
N LYS A 51 -11.44 2.14 -2.18
CA LYS A 51 -11.18 1.49 -3.46
C LYS A 51 -10.47 2.48 -4.38
N ALA A 52 -9.56 1.99 -5.23
CA ALA A 52 -8.87 2.79 -6.23
C ALA A 52 -8.78 2.01 -7.54
N GLN A 53 -8.90 2.73 -8.67
CA GLN A 53 -8.73 2.16 -10.01
C GLN A 53 -7.27 2.29 -10.42
N VAL A 54 -6.56 1.17 -10.58
CA VAL A 54 -5.12 1.15 -10.90
C VAL A 54 -4.81 0.67 -12.33
N GLY A 55 -5.84 0.40 -13.14
CA GLY A 55 -5.68 -0.15 -14.48
C GLY A 55 -5.52 -1.67 -14.48
N GLN A 56 -5.04 -2.23 -15.59
CA GLN A 56 -4.76 -3.68 -15.71
C GLN A 56 -3.33 -3.97 -15.27
N GLY A 57 -3.13 -4.91 -14.35
CA GLY A 57 -1.78 -5.24 -13.87
C GLY A 57 -1.69 -6.64 -13.30
N TYR A 58 -0.48 -7.19 -13.32
CA TYR A 58 -0.14 -8.50 -12.73
C TYR A 58 0.71 -8.37 -11.46
N SER A 59 1.00 -7.15 -11.01
CA SER A 59 1.80 -6.92 -9.80
C SER A 59 0.99 -7.18 -8.55
N SER A 60 1.65 -7.73 -7.53
CA SER A 60 1.14 -7.69 -6.16
C SER A 60 1.10 -6.26 -5.60
N VAL A 61 0.52 -6.10 -4.42
CA VAL A 61 0.57 -4.86 -3.63
C VAL A 61 1.69 -4.93 -2.60
N THR A 62 2.24 -3.78 -2.21
CA THR A 62 3.21 -3.66 -1.10
C THR A 62 2.91 -2.41 -0.30
N ILE A 63 3.10 -2.47 1.02
CA ILE A 63 2.85 -1.34 1.91
C ILE A 63 4.19 -0.88 2.50
N SER A 64 4.43 0.43 2.49
CA SER A 64 5.52 1.02 3.24
C SER A 64 5.20 2.43 3.68
N GLN A 65 5.62 2.82 4.88
CA GLN A 65 5.38 4.15 5.46
C GLN A 65 3.90 4.58 5.43
N GLY A 66 2.98 3.62 5.59
CA GLY A 66 1.53 3.87 5.59
C GLY A 66 0.94 4.14 4.20
N ARG A 67 1.65 3.82 3.12
CA ARG A 67 1.18 3.95 1.73
C ARG A 67 1.18 2.60 1.03
N LEU A 68 0.25 2.42 0.11
CA LEU A 68 0.18 1.24 -0.75
C LEU A 68 0.83 1.55 -2.10
N TYR A 69 1.66 0.62 -2.55
CA TYR A 69 2.34 0.65 -3.84
C TYR A 69 1.90 -0.54 -4.68
N THR A 70 1.61 -0.28 -5.96
CA THR A 70 1.29 -1.32 -6.96
C THR A 70 1.51 -0.78 -8.37
N MET A 71 1.42 -1.64 -9.37
CA MET A 71 1.56 -1.27 -10.77
C MET A 71 0.31 -1.64 -11.56
N GLY A 72 0.01 -0.81 -12.55
CA GLY A 72 -1.00 -1.15 -13.54
C GLY A 72 -0.88 -0.29 -14.79
N VAL A 73 -1.49 -0.78 -15.86
CA VAL A 73 -1.47 -0.17 -17.19
C VAL A 73 -2.76 0.61 -17.38
N VAL A 74 -2.61 1.89 -17.74
CA VAL A 74 -3.72 2.82 -17.99
C VAL A 74 -3.69 3.25 -19.46
N GLY A 75 -4.88 3.31 -20.07
CA GLY A 75 -5.03 3.57 -21.51
C GLY A 75 -4.67 2.37 -22.40
N GLY A 76 -4.89 2.53 -23.70
CA GLY A 76 -4.68 1.49 -24.71
C GLY A 76 -5.94 0.68 -25.02
N ASP A 77 -6.08 0.30 -26.29
CA ASP A 77 -7.30 -0.33 -26.82
C ASP A 77 -7.25 -1.87 -26.72
N ASP A 78 -6.10 -2.43 -26.34
CA ASP A 78 -5.89 -3.86 -26.14
C ASP A 78 -4.75 -4.15 -25.14
N LYS A 79 -4.80 -5.34 -24.52
CA LYS A 79 -4.04 -5.81 -23.35
C LYS A 79 -2.51 -5.77 -23.46
N LEU A 80 -1.95 -5.40 -24.61
CA LEU A 80 -0.53 -5.57 -24.92
C LEU A 80 0.11 -4.38 -25.65
N ARG A 81 -0.65 -3.36 -26.11
CA ARG A 81 -0.07 -2.24 -26.86
C ARG A 81 -0.77 -0.91 -26.57
N GLY A 82 0.03 0.12 -26.31
CA GLY A 82 -0.42 1.52 -26.24
C GLY A 82 -0.80 2.04 -24.85
N GLY A 83 -0.90 1.17 -23.85
CA GLY A 83 -1.10 1.59 -22.45
C GLY A 83 0.20 2.07 -21.78
N GLN A 84 0.09 3.03 -20.87
CA GLN A 84 1.21 3.47 -20.04
C GLN A 84 1.28 2.62 -18.78
N GLU A 85 2.41 1.94 -18.57
CA GLU A 85 2.70 1.33 -17.27
C GLU A 85 2.88 2.40 -16.21
N THR A 86 2.12 2.30 -15.13
CA THR A 86 2.07 3.29 -14.06
C THR A 86 2.31 2.63 -12.72
N VAL A 87 3.22 3.21 -11.93
CA VAL A 87 3.38 2.89 -10.51
C VAL A 87 2.44 3.79 -9.72
N TRP A 88 1.55 3.17 -8.95
CA TRP A 88 0.63 3.86 -8.07
C TRP A 88 1.19 3.94 -6.65
N CYS A 89 0.98 5.09 -6.01
CA CYS A 89 1.28 5.36 -4.61
C CYS A 89 -0.01 5.92 -3.99
N LEU A 90 -0.69 5.08 -3.20
CA LEU A 90 -2.00 5.36 -2.60
C LEU A 90 -1.85 5.60 -1.11
#